data_AF-A0A9D1J5W2-F1
#
_entry.id   AF-A0A9D1J5W2-F1
#
_cell.length_a   1.000
_cell.length_b   1.000
_cell.length_c   1.000
_cell.angle_alpha   90.00
_cell.angle_beta   90.00
_cell.angle_gamma   90.00
#
_symmetry.space_group_name_H-M   'P 1'
#
loop_
_entity.id
_entity.type
_entity.pdbx_description
1 polymer ?
#
loop_
_entity_poly.entity_id
_entity_poly.type
_entity_poly.pdbx_seq_one_letter_code
_entity_poly.pdbx_strand_id
1 'polypeptide(L)'
;MRKQLLTALAAGAVVLAGCARIETTEVPEGRVISFDNHVNNVVKAIDGEAGLTSFFVYGATDASNKVFNNTEVKTDGNSGWAYDTTRYWQIGNPYKFAAYSNDNERLAKGVTFTYNETDKSYLTIEYTAADGNKDLIYSVSAKDSYTYTEGDDMESVQFTFYHILSNIELV
;
A
#
# COMPACT_ATOMS: atom_id res chain seq x y z
N MET A 1 73.00 -20.22 -43.57
CA MET A 1 72.03 -21.32 -43.37
C MET A 1 71.28 -21.07 -42.07
N ARG A 2 69.94 -21.05 -42.14
CA ARG A 2 68.91 -21.43 -41.14
C ARG A 2 69.28 -21.26 -39.63
N LYS A 3 68.48 -20.53 -38.84
CA LYS A 3 67.14 -20.97 -38.41
C LYS A 3 66.39 -19.80 -37.74
N GLN A 4 65.17 -19.55 -38.20
CA GLN A 4 64.11 -18.91 -37.39
C GLN A 4 63.77 -19.84 -36.22
N LEU A 5 63.38 -19.30 -35.06
CA LEU A 5 62.47 -19.93 -34.11
C LEU A 5 61.84 -18.87 -33.19
N LEU A 6 60.53 -18.99 -33.07
CA LEU A 6 59.58 -18.13 -32.36
C LEU A 6 59.75 -18.23 -30.83
N THR A 7 59.40 -17.16 -30.10
CA THR A 7 58.63 -17.33 -28.85
C THR A 7 57.86 -16.05 -28.49
N ALA A 8 56.55 -16.13 -28.54
CA ALA A 8 55.59 -15.20 -27.95
C ALA A 8 54.85 -15.95 -26.84
N LEU A 9 54.87 -15.45 -25.60
CA LEU A 9 54.03 -15.86 -24.44
C LEU A 9 54.51 -15.06 -23.22
N ALA A 10 53.73 -14.51 -22.29
CA ALA A 10 52.31 -14.27 -22.14
C ALA A 10 52.15 -13.20 -21.04
N ALA A 11 51.10 -12.41 -21.12
CA ALA A 11 50.66 -11.49 -20.08
C ALA A 11 50.15 -12.25 -18.84
N GLY A 12 50.42 -11.72 -17.65
CA GLY A 12 49.91 -12.27 -16.39
C GLY A 12 49.88 -11.22 -15.29
N ALA A 13 48.84 -10.39 -15.27
CA ALA A 13 48.45 -9.63 -14.09
C ALA A 13 47.08 -10.16 -13.65
N VAL A 14 47.07 -11.08 -12.68
CA VAL A 14 45.82 -11.48 -12.01
C VAL A 14 45.59 -10.50 -10.88
N VAL A 15 44.89 -9.41 -11.17
CA VAL A 15 44.29 -8.57 -10.13
C VAL A 15 43.03 -9.30 -9.70
N LEU A 16 43.09 -10.01 -8.57
CA LEU A 16 41.89 -10.44 -7.85
C LEU A 16 41.23 -9.19 -7.26
N ALA A 17 40.56 -8.40 -8.10
CA ALA A 17 39.52 -7.51 -7.66
C ALA A 17 38.38 -8.41 -7.18
N GLY A 18 38.48 -8.82 -5.92
CA GLY A 18 37.36 -9.41 -5.20
C GLY A 18 36.26 -8.39 -5.18
N CYS A 19 35.37 -8.44 -6.17
CA CYS A 19 34.05 -7.86 -6.07
C CYS A 19 33.39 -8.56 -4.89
N ALA A 20 33.55 -7.99 -3.69
CA ALA A 20 32.59 -8.21 -2.62
C ALA A 20 31.25 -7.84 -3.24
N ARG A 21 30.49 -8.87 -3.63
CA ARG A 21 29.09 -8.73 -3.97
C ARG A 21 28.46 -8.29 -2.67
N ILE A 22 28.19 -6.99 -2.57
CA ILE A 22 27.19 -6.51 -1.64
C ILE A 22 25.92 -7.15 -2.16
N GLU A 23 25.55 -8.31 -1.60
CA GLU A 23 24.20 -8.85 -1.71
C GLU A 23 23.31 -7.92 -0.88
N THR A 24 23.01 -6.75 -1.44
CA THR A 24 21.74 -6.13 -1.16
C THR A 24 20.73 -7.05 -1.81
N THR A 25 20.05 -7.87 -1.03
CA THR A 25 18.80 -8.49 -1.47
C THR A 25 17.82 -7.34 -1.70
N GLU A 26 17.92 -6.68 -2.85
CA GLU A 26 16.90 -5.77 -3.34
C GLU A 26 15.64 -6.61 -3.49
N VAL A 27 14.69 -6.36 -2.61
CA VAL A 27 13.36 -6.95 -2.72
C VAL A 27 12.75 -6.36 -4.00
N PRO A 28 12.28 -7.18 -4.95
CA PRO A 28 11.73 -6.67 -6.21
C PRO A 28 10.63 -5.64 -5.95
N GLU A 29 10.59 -4.55 -6.74
CA GLU A 29 9.57 -3.50 -6.62
C GLU A 29 8.13 -4.05 -6.69
N GLY A 30 7.91 -5.15 -7.44
CA GLY A 30 6.64 -5.87 -7.51
C GLY A 30 6.14 -6.45 -6.18
N ARG A 31 6.95 -6.43 -5.11
CA ARG A 31 6.54 -6.82 -3.75
C ARG A 31 6.12 -5.63 -2.88
N VAL A 32 6.23 -4.39 -3.34
CA VAL A 32 5.78 -3.23 -2.55
C VAL A 32 4.25 -3.25 -2.45
N ILE A 33 3.73 -3.09 -1.24
CA ILE A 33 2.30 -2.89 -1.02
C ILE A 33 1.96 -1.48 -1.50
N SER A 34 1.27 -1.37 -2.63
CA SER A 34 0.79 -0.11 -3.19
C SER A 34 -0.73 -0.02 -3.06
N PHE A 35 -1.25 1.20 -3.11
CA PHE A 35 -2.68 1.46 -3.03
C PHE A 35 -3.16 2.18 -4.28
N ASP A 36 -4.34 1.79 -4.72
CA ASP A 36 -5.07 2.47 -5.78
C ASP A 36 -6.51 2.67 -5.32
N ASN A 37 -7.13 3.75 -5.75
CA ASN A 37 -8.53 4.00 -5.48
C ASN A 37 -9.27 4.30 -6.77
N HIS A 38 -10.36 3.57 -7.00
CA HIS A 38 -11.27 3.98 -8.05
C HIS A 38 -12.17 5.08 -7.48
N VAL A 39 -11.84 6.33 -7.81
CA VAL A 39 -12.66 7.50 -7.44
C VAL A 39 -13.95 7.44 -8.27
N ASN A 40 -14.96 6.75 -7.75
CA ASN A 40 -16.31 6.86 -8.30
C ASN A 40 -16.78 8.31 -8.19
N ASN A 41 -17.65 8.75 -9.12
CA ASN A 41 -18.23 10.11 -9.11
C ASN A 41 -18.87 10.51 -7.77
N VAL A 42 -19.22 9.53 -6.93
CA VAL A 42 -19.74 9.70 -5.57
C VAL A 42 -18.69 10.33 -4.64
N VAL A 43 -17.42 9.94 -4.70
CA VAL A 43 -16.35 10.45 -3.80
C VAL A 43 -15.84 11.84 -4.20
N LYS A 44 -16.26 12.36 -5.37
CA LYS A 44 -16.05 13.77 -5.74
C LYS A 44 -16.84 14.75 -4.84
N ALA A 45 -17.72 14.22 -3.99
CA ALA A 45 -18.56 14.98 -3.07
C ALA A 45 -18.00 15.06 -1.63
N ILE A 46 -16.74 14.66 -1.38
CA ILE A 46 -16.02 15.18 -0.21
C ILE A 46 -16.06 16.71 -0.33
N ASP A 47 -16.61 17.39 0.67
CA ASP A 47 -16.94 18.82 0.61
C ASP A 47 -15.72 19.68 0.26
N GLY A 48 -15.60 20.02 -1.03
CA GLY A 48 -14.49 20.79 -1.59
C GLY A 48 -14.14 20.28 -2.98
N GLU A 49 -13.93 21.19 -3.93
CA GLU A 49 -13.57 20.90 -5.34
C GLU A 49 -12.33 19.98 -5.51
N ALA A 50 -11.60 19.66 -4.43
CA ALA A 50 -10.34 18.94 -4.41
C ALA A 50 -10.44 17.40 -4.34
N GLY A 51 -11.59 16.83 -3.96
CA GLY A 51 -11.77 15.37 -3.86
C GLY A 51 -10.92 14.68 -2.78
N LEU A 52 -10.83 13.33 -2.86
CA LEU A 52 -10.08 12.51 -1.92
C LEU A 52 -8.56 12.62 -2.17
N THR A 53 -7.84 13.16 -1.18
CA THR A 53 -6.38 13.34 -1.17
C THR A 53 -5.67 12.56 -0.07
N SER A 54 -6.40 12.10 0.95
CA SER A 54 -5.86 11.27 2.04
C SER A 54 -6.90 10.28 2.58
N PHE A 55 -6.46 9.07 2.90
CA PHE A 55 -7.24 8.06 3.61
C PHE A 55 -6.37 7.26 4.58
N PHE A 56 -7.01 6.58 5.52
CA PHE A 56 -6.35 5.89 6.62
C PHE A 56 -6.61 4.39 6.54
N VAL A 57 -5.52 3.63 6.36
CA VAL A 57 -5.56 2.19 6.11
C VAL A 57 -5.29 1.39 7.38
N TYR A 58 -6.07 0.32 7.52
CA TYR A 58 -5.76 -0.83 8.36
C TYR A 58 -5.55 -2.04 7.47
N GLY A 59 -4.60 -2.88 7.86
CA GLY A 59 -4.23 -4.06 7.10
C GLY A 59 -3.52 -5.05 8.00
N ALA A 60 -3.88 -6.32 7.91
CA ALA A 60 -3.27 -7.37 8.73
C ALA A 60 -3.21 -8.69 7.97
N THR A 61 -2.31 -9.56 8.41
CA THR A 61 -2.22 -10.95 7.92
C THR A 61 -2.99 -11.94 8.77
N ASP A 62 -3.30 -11.54 10.01
CA ASP A 62 -4.13 -12.26 10.98
C ASP A 62 -4.54 -11.29 12.11
N ALA A 63 -5.27 -11.78 13.11
CA ALA A 63 -5.73 -10.97 14.23
C ALA A 63 -4.62 -10.34 15.10
N SER A 64 -3.41 -10.92 15.10
CA SER A 64 -2.27 -10.47 15.90
C SER A 64 -1.29 -9.58 15.11
N ASN A 65 -1.20 -9.78 13.80
CA ASN A 65 -0.19 -9.16 12.94
C ASN A 65 -0.76 -8.02 12.09
N LYS A 66 -0.90 -6.84 12.72
CA LYS A 66 -1.30 -5.60 12.03
C LYS A 66 -0.11 -5.00 11.29
N VAL A 67 -0.18 -5.01 9.97
CA VAL A 67 0.84 -4.45 9.05
C VAL A 67 0.60 -2.96 8.82
N PHE A 68 -0.67 -2.55 8.73
CA PHE A 68 -1.11 -1.15 8.71
C PHE A 68 -2.07 -0.93 9.87
N ASN A 69 -1.89 0.16 10.61
CA ASN A 69 -2.71 0.48 11.76
C ASN A 69 -2.97 1.98 11.79
N ASN A 70 -4.11 2.38 11.21
CA ASN A 70 -4.47 3.78 11.01
C ASN A 70 -3.35 4.54 10.26
N THR A 71 -2.75 3.91 9.25
CA THR A 71 -1.66 4.49 8.47
C THR A 71 -2.23 5.45 7.44
N GLU A 72 -1.74 6.68 7.41
CA GLU A 72 -2.15 7.65 6.40
C GLU A 72 -1.54 7.29 5.04
N VAL A 73 -2.40 7.26 4.03
CA VAL A 73 -2.05 7.11 2.62
C VAL A 73 -2.56 8.36 1.92
N LYS A 74 -1.66 9.11 1.29
CA LYS A 74 -1.96 10.42 0.70
C LYS A 74 -1.40 10.53 -0.71
N THR A 75 -2.00 11.42 -1.49
CA THR A 75 -1.52 11.77 -2.83
C THR A 75 -1.23 13.27 -2.92
N ASP A 76 -0.24 13.63 -3.73
CA ASP A 76 0.03 15.02 -4.14
C ASP A 76 -0.68 15.38 -5.46
N GLY A 77 -1.50 14.47 -5.99
CA GLY A 77 -2.22 14.61 -7.26
C GLY A 77 -1.41 14.22 -8.51
N ASN A 78 -0.10 14.00 -8.39
CA ASN A 78 0.80 13.74 -9.52
C ASN A 78 1.53 12.38 -9.43
N SER A 79 1.80 11.90 -8.21
CA SER A 79 2.74 10.80 -7.95
C SER A 79 2.06 9.50 -7.50
N GLY A 80 0.73 9.42 -7.59
CA GLY A 80 -0.06 8.32 -7.04
C GLY A 80 -0.19 8.39 -5.51
N TRP A 81 -0.50 7.26 -4.87
CA TRP A 81 -0.71 7.16 -3.43
C TRP A 81 0.56 6.71 -2.70
N ALA A 82 0.94 7.44 -1.66
CA ALA A 82 2.14 7.19 -0.88
C ALA A 82 1.88 7.18 0.63
N TYR A 83 2.76 6.50 1.36
CA TYR A 83 2.79 6.40 2.82
C TYR A 83 4.25 6.38 3.31
N ASP A 84 4.45 6.54 4.61
CA ASP A 84 5.74 6.86 5.24
C ASP A 84 6.83 5.78 5.12
N THR A 85 6.52 4.55 5.53
CA THR A 85 7.46 3.44 5.61
C THR A 85 7.03 2.36 4.65
N THR A 86 7.78 2.13 3.56
CA THR A 86 7.50 1.10 2.56
C THR A 86 7.31 -0.27 3.20
N ARG A 87 6.23 -0.97 2.82
CA ARG A 87 5.90 -2.32 3.31
C ARG A 87 5.85 -3.28 2.13
N TYR A 88 6.22 -4.53 2.37
CA TYR A 88 6.33 -5.54 1.34
C TYR A 88 5.43 -6.74 1.62
N TRP A 89 4.86 -7.28 0.56
CA TRP A 89 4.17 -8.56 0.57
C TRP A 89 5.12 -9.68 0.99
N GLN A 90 4.72 -10.46 1.99
CA GLN A 90 5.42 -11.69 2.37
C GLN A 90 4.78 -12.88 1.65
N ILE A 91 5.62 -13.82 1.18
CA ILE A 91 5.17 -14.99 0.42
C ILE A 91 4.16 -15.81 1.24
N GLY A 92 3.01 -16.11 0.63
CA GLY A 92 1.99 -16.96 1.23
C GLY A 92 1.14 -16.32 2.33
N ASN A 93 1.46 -15.11 2.78
CA ASN A 93 0.67 -14.43 3.81
C ASN A 93 -0.64 -13.85 3.22
N PRO A 94 -1.80 -14.09 3.84
CA PRO A 94 -3.08 -13.53 3.39
C PRO A 94 -3.29 -12.15 4.01
N TYR A 95 -3.20 -11.07 3.24
CA TYR A 95 -3.46 -9.74 3.76
C TYR A 95 -4.89 -9.31 3.46
N LYS A 96 -5.52 -8.69 4.46
CA LYS A 96 -6.86 -8.09 4.34
C LYS A 96 -6.80 -6.64 4.75
N PHE A 97 -7.53 -5.77 4.05
CA PHE A 97 -7.47 -4.32 4.26
C PHE A 97 -8.84 -3.67 4.36
N ALA A 98 -8.90 -2.61 5.15
CA ALA A 98 -10.02 -1.69 5.20
C ALA A 98 -9.49 -0.27 5.41
N ALA A 99 -10.22 0.72 4.90
CA ALA A 99 -9.82 2.11 4.93
C ALA A 99 -11.00 3.03 5.17
N TYR A 100 -10.72 4.19 5.74
CA TYR A 100 -11.69 5.27 5.88
C TYR A 100 -11.03 6.61 5.57
N SER A 101 -11.84 7.63 5.33
CA SER A 101 -11.40 9.03 5.36
C SER A 101 -12.53 9.86 5.95
N ASN A 102 -12.20 10.81 6.82
CA ASN A 102 -13.16 11.76 7.36
C ASN A 102 -12.85 13.12 6.74
N ASP A 103 -13.26 13.33 5.50
CA ASP A 103 -12.91 14.53 4.73
C ASP A 103 -11.38 14.77 4.70
N ASN A 104 -10.62 13.77 4.24
CA ASN A 104 -9.15 13.76 4.21
C ASN A 104 -8.46 13.84 5.57
N GLU A 105 -9.20 13.81 6.67
CA GLU A 105 -8.68 13.88 8.03
C GLU A 105 -8.83 12.55 8.78
N ARG A 106 -7.95 12.38 9.78
CA ARG A 106 -7.94 11.22 10.67
C ARG A 106 -9.00 11.40 11.74
N LEU A 107 -9.73 10.33 12.07
CA LEU A 107 -10.51 10.29 13.31
C LEU A 107 -9.57 10.15 14.52
N ALA A 108 -9.73 11.02 15.51
CA ALA A 108 -8.89 11.01 16.72
C ALA A 108 -9.01 9.71 17.54
N LYS A 109 -10.19 9.07 17.47
CA LYS A 109 -10.51 7.81 18.17
C LYS A 109 -11.72 7.14 17.51
N GLY A 110 -12.11 5.97 18.02
CA GLY A 110 -13.36 5.32 17.64
C GLY A 110 -13.23 4.37 16.45
N VAL A 111 -12.04 4.20 15.87
CA VAL A 111 -11.81 3.27 14.75
C VAL A 111 -11.10 2.02 15.24
N THR A 112 -11.77 0.88 15.08
CA THR A 112 -11.23 -0.45 15.41
C THR A 112 -11.25 -1.33 14.16
N PHE A 113 -10.14 -2.00 13.87
CA PHE A 113 -10.07 -3.00 12.80
C PHE A 113 -10.27 -4.41 13.34
N THR A 114 -11.21 -5.13 12.74
CA THR A 114 -11.50 -6.54 13.02
C THR A 114 -11.03 -7.38 11.85
N TYR A 115 -10.05 -8.23 12.11
CA TYR A 115 -9.63 -9.26 11.16
C TYR A 115 -10.64 -10.42 11.17
N ASN A 116 -11.06 -10.87 10.00
CA ASN A 116 -11.91 -12.05 9.82
C ASN A 116 -11.16 -13.04 8.92
N GLU A 117 -11.06 -14.31 9.33
CA GLU A 117 -10.38 -15.36 8.57
C GLU A 117 -11.14 -15.73 7.28
N THR A 118 -12.47 -15.82 7.36
CA THR A 118 -13.32 -16.35 6.29
C THR A 118 -13.91 -15.25 5.42
N ASP A 119 -14.36 -14.16 6.03
CA ASP A 119 -14.99 -13.03 5.34
C ASP A 119 -14.03 -11.86 5.15
N LYS A 120 -14.53 -10.76 4.58
CA LYS A 120 -13.81 -9.49 4.58
C LYS A 120 -13.57 -9.01 6.01
N SER A 121 -12.34 -8.55 6.25
CA SER A 121 -12.04 -7.78 7.46
C SER A 121 -12.63 -6.38 7.35
N TYR A 122 -13.00 -5.77 8.47
CA TYR A 122 -13.79 -4.53 8.47
C TYR A 122 -13.37 -3.57 9.58
N LEU A 123 -13.80 -2.32 9.45
CA LEU A 123 -13.69 -1.32 10.52
C LEU A 123 -15.02 -1.19 11.28
N THR A 124 -14.93 -1.11 12.60
CA THR A 124 -15.97 -0.54 13.45
C THR A 124 -15.60 0.91 13.73
N ILE A 125 -16.50 1.84 13.40
CA ILE A 125 -16.29 3.28 13.57
C ILE A 125 -17.36 3.84 14.48
N GLU A 126 -16.96 4.31 15.66
CA GLU A 126 -17.77 5.14 16.53
C GLU A 126 -17.63 6.60 16.09
N TYR A 127 -18.72 7.17 15.58
CA TYR A 127 -18.71 8.52 15.03
C TYR A 127 -19.65 9.44 15.81
N THR A 128 -19.16 10.63 16.14
CA THR A 128 -19.95 11.72 16.70
C THR A 128 -19.73 12.95 15.82
N ALA A 129 -20.80 13.46 15.22
CA ALA A 129 -20.75 14.69 14.47
C ALA A 129 -20.51 15.85 15.45
N ALA A 130 -19.30 16.40 15.47
CA ALA A 130 -18.99 17.57 16.27
C ALA A 130 -19.49 18.85 15.59
N ASP A 131 -19.39 18.92 14.27
CA ASP A 131 -19.87 19.99 13.41
C ASP A 131 -20.32 19.34 12.08
N GLY A 132 -21.54 19.60 11.62
CA GLY A 132 -22.23 18.86 10.55
C GLY A 132 -21.64 18.90 9.13
N ASN A 133 -20.34 19.15 8.97
CA ASN A 133 -19.66 19.43 7.70
C ASN A 133 -18.58 18.39 7.36
N LYS A 134 -18.61 17.22 7.99
CA LYS A 134 -17.62 16.16 7.74
C LYS A 134 -18.26 14.98 7.04
N ASP A 135 -17.63 14.60 5.93
CA ASP A 135 -18.04 13.48 5.12
C ASP A 135 -17.16 12.26 5.41
N LEU A 136 -17.71 11.34 6.20
CA LEU A 136 -17.04 10.08 6.51
C LEU A 136 -17.33 9.06 5.40
N ILE A 137 -16.25 8.64 4.75
CA ILE A 137 -16.26 7.59 3.75
C ILE A 137 -15.50 6.35 4.23
N TYR A 138 -15.92 5.19 3.75
CA TYR A 138 -15.36 3.90 4.15
C TYR A 138 -15.27 2.94 2.96
N SER A 139 -14.29 2.04 3.01
CA SER A 139 -14.12 0.95 2.07
C SER A 139 -13.44 -0.25 2.72
N VAL A 140 -13.78 -1.44 2.23
CA VAL A 140 -12.96 -2.65 2.35
C VAL A 140 -12.28 -2.89 1.02
N SER A 141 -11.12 -3.57 1.02
CA SER A 141 -10.44 -3.85 -0.23
C SER A 141 -11.32 -4.63 -1.21
N ALA A 142 -11.08 -4.42 -2.52
CA ALA A 142 -11.86 -5.06 -3.58
C ALA A 142 -11.83 -6.60 -3.44
N LYS A 143 -10.64 -7.18 -3.23
CA LYS A 143 -10.46 -8.61 -2.90
C LYS A 143 -10.62 -8.86 -1.40
N ASP A 144 -11.11 -10.07 -1.07
CA ASP A 144 -11.22 -10.54 0.31
C ASP A 144 -9.87 -10.73 0.99
N SER A 145 -8.87 -11.15 0.20
CA SER A 145 -7.48 -11.34 0.62
C SER A 145 -6.53 -11.13 -0.56
N TYR A 146 -5.33 -10.64 -0.25
CA TYR A 146 -4.21 -10.53 -1.17
C TYR A 146 -3.10 -11.46 -0.68
N THR A 147 -2.66 -12.37 -1.53
CA THR A 147 -1.59 -13.32 -1.21
C THR A 147 -0.57 -13.27 -2.32
N TYR A 148 0.68 -13.01 -1.95
CA TYR A 148 1.79 -12.98 -2.88
C TYR A 148 2.34 -14.39 -3.13
N THR A 149 2.47 -14.76 -4.40
CA THR A 149 3.25 -15.92 -4.85
C THR A 149 4.57 -15.46 -5.41
N GLU A 150 5.65 -16.19 -5.12
CA GLU A 150 6.98 -15.82 -5.60
C GLU A 150 7.02 -15.75 -7.14
N GLY A 151 7.53 -14.62 -7.64
CA GLY A 151 7.62 -14.34 -9.08
C GLY A 151 6.45 -13.53 -9.64
N ASP A 152 5.40 -13.29 -8.86
CA ASP A 152 4.29 -12.43 -9.29
C ASP A 152 4.65 -10.94 -9.22
N ASP A 153 3.96 -10.13 -10.02
CA ASP A 153 3.84 -8.69 -9.80
C ASP A 153 2.52 -8.42 -9.09
N MET A 154 2.57 -7.87 -7.87
CA MET A 154 1.35 -7.61 -7.12
C MET A 154 0.62 -6.39 -7.65
N GLU A 155 -0.68 -6.54 -7.90
CA GLU A 155 -1.55 -5.39 -8.11
C GLU A 155 -1.65 -4.54 -6.85
N SER A 156 -1.96 -3.25 -7.03
CA SER A 156 -2.27 -2.36 -5.93
C SER A 156 -3.53 -2.80 -5.19
N VAL A 157 -3.58 -2.57 -3.87
CA VAL A 157 -4.79 -2.77 -3.08
C VAL A 157 -5.81 -1.71 -3.50
N GLN A 158 -6.91 -2.17 -4.08
CA GLN A 158 -7.96 -1.31 -4.62
C GLN A 158 -9.05 -1.05 -3.59
N PHE A 159 -9.40 0.22 -3.41
CA PHE A 159 -10.55 0.65 -2.62
C PHE A 159 -11.62 1.35 -3.48
N THR A 160 -12.88 1.09 -3.14
CA THR A 160 -14.04 1.82 -3.64
C THR A 160 -14.76 2.42 -2.44
N PHE A 161 -14.63 3.72 -2.24
CA PHE A 161 -15.19 4.40 -1.06
C PHE A 161 -16.66 4.75 -1.23
N TYR A 162 -17.39 4.69 -0.12
CA TYR A 162 -18.80 5.07 -0.02
C TYR A 162 -19.02 5.98 1.19
N HIS A 163 -19.93 6.95 1.07
CA HIS A 163 -20.42 7.74 2.19
C HIS A 163 -21.17 6.83 3.17
N ILE A 164 -20.82 6.90 4.44
CA ILE A 164 -21.44 6.06 5.48
C ILE A 164 -22.26 6.85 6.50
N LEU A 165 -22.41 8.16 6.28
CA LEU A 165 -23.30 9.03 7.05
C LEU A 165 -24.51 9.42 6.19
N SER A 166 -25.61 9.74 6.86
CA SER A 166 -26.76 10.38 6.21
C SER A 166 -26.62 11.89 6.28
N ASN A 167 -26.84 12.56 5.15
CA ASN A 167 -27.06 14.00 5.13
C ASN A 167 -28.55 14.28 5.40
N ILE A 168 -28.85 15.08 6.42
CA ILE A 168 -30.21 15.42 6.82
C ILE A 168 -30.40 16.92 6.61
N GLU A 169 -31.27 17.27 5.67
CA GLU A 169 -31.70 18.64 5.45
C GLU A 169 -33.07 18.85 6.11
N LEU A 170 -33.14 19.82 7.02
CA LEU A 170 -34.40 20.26 7.61
C LEU A 170 -34.92 21.43 6.80
N VAL A 171 -35.97 21.18 6.03
CA VAL A 171 -36.69 22.17 5.22
C VAL A 171 -37.86 22.78 5.98
#